data_AF-A0A0L1JVN4-F1
#
_entry.id   AF-A0A0L1JVN4-F1
#
_cell.length_a   1.000
_cell.length_b   1.000
_cell.length_c   1.000
_cell.angle_alpha   90.00
_cell.angle_beta   90.00
_cell.angle_gamma   90.00
#
_symmetry.space_group_name_H-M   'P 1'
#
loop_
_entity.id
_entity.type
_entity.pdbx_description
1 polymer ?
#
loop_
_entity_poly.entity_id
_entity_poly.type
_entity_poly.pdbx_seq_one_letter_code
_entity_poly.pdbx_strand_id
1 'polypeptide(L)'
;MQTPANPAQRFARIASIGCTVAALGVVLAMLFVLVTVAVPRFGFDIAAVFGVAGEVTPLSLPQRAIGAALILAPSGLALWLFILGARLFAGMARGRIFDLDAARGVRRIGWLMVALAPAGMLAEVLGTGALTVLAGIGGQGRVSLSFQAFDLHTILSGLIVVCFGHVLAEAARVDAENRSFV
;
A
#
# COMPACT_ATOMS: atom_id res chain seq x y z
N MET A 1 2.36 -44.72 -8.45
CA MET A 1 2.71 -44.25 -7.10
C MET A 1 3.23 -42.83 -7.22
N GLN A 2 2.44 -41.83 -6.82
CA GLN A 2 2.89 -40.44 -6.79
C GLN A 2 3.73 -40.26 -5.52
N THR A 3 5.03 -40.01 -5.67
CA THR A 3 5.92 -39.63 -4.58
C THR A 3 5.31 -38.41 -3.89
N PRO A 4 5.04 -38.42 -2.57
CA PRO A 4 4.46 -37.28 -1.90
C PRO A 4 5.38 -36.07 -2.13
N ALA A 5 4.84 -35.02 -2.75
CA ALA A 5 5.60 -33.82 -3.05
C ALA A 5 6.26 -33.32 -1.76
N ASN A 6 7.60 -33.24 -1.77
CA ASN A 6 8.39 -32.85 -0.61
C ASN A 6 7.78 -31.57 0.00
N PRO A 7 7.42 -31.54 1.30
CA PRO A 7 6.76 -30.39 1.93
C PRO A 7 7.52 -29.08 1.68
N ALA A 8 8.85 -29.12 1.58
CA ALA A 8 9.67 -27.97 1.21
C ALA A 8 9.38 -27.43 -0.20
N GLN A 9 9.12 -28.31 -1.18
CA GLN A 9 8.79 -27.93 -2.56
C GLN A 9 7.39 -27.31 -2.66
N ARG A 10 6.41 -27.82 -1.89
CA ARG A 10 5.06 -27.23 -1.84
C ARG A 10 5.11 -25.82 -1.26
N PHE A 11 5.89 -25.62 -0.20
CA PHE A 11 6.07 -24.31 0.41
C PHE A 11 6.75 -23.30 -0.53
N ALA A 12 7.84 -23.70 -1.18
CA ALA A 12 8.54 -22.87 -2.16
C ALA A 12 7.62 -22.45 -3.33
N ARG A 13 6.74 -23.35 -3.79
CA ARG A 13 5.76 -23.05 -4.84
C ARG A 13 4.77 -21.97 -4.38
N ILE A 14 4.19 -22.09 -3.19
CA ILE A 14 3.25 -21.09 -2.66
C ILE A 14 3.94 -19.73 -2.50
N ALA A 15 5.17 -19.72 -1.96
CA ALA A 15 5.95 -18.50 -1.82
C ALA A 15 6.26 -17.84 -3.19
N SER A 16 6.56 -18.65 -4.23
CA SER A 16 6.81 -18.12 -5.58
C SER A 16 5.58 -17.48 -6.22
N ILE A 17 4.38 -18.02 -5.96
CA ILE A 17 3.12 -17.42 -6.40
C ILE A 17 2.92 -16.07 -5.70
N GLY A 18 3.12 -16.02 -4.38
CA GLY A 18 3.05 -14.77 -3.61
C GLY A 18 4.03 -13.70 -4.12
N CYS A 19 5.25 -14.11 -4.49
CA CYS A 19 6.24 -13.23 -5.10
C CYS A 19 5.75 -12.65 -6.44
N THR A 20 5.16 -13.51 -7.29
CA THR A 20 4.63 -13.11 -8.60
C THR A 20 3.47 -12.13 -8.44
N VAL A 21 2.54 -12.40 -7.53
CA VAL A 21 1.40 -11.52 -7.24
C VAL A 21 1.87 -10.16 -6.71
N ALA A 22 2.84 -10.15 -5.79
CA ALA A 22 3.39 -8.92 -5.26
C ALA A 22 4.14 -8.11 -6.34
N ALA A 23 4.93 -8.77 -7.19
CA ALA A 23 5.61 -8.14 -8.31
C ALA A 23 4.62 -7.56 -9.34
N LEU A 24 3.53 -8.26 -9.63
CA LEU A 24 2.46 -7.75 -10.47
C LEU A 24 1.81 -6.51 -9.84
N GLY A 25 1.55 -6.52 -8.53
CA GLY A 25 1.06 -5.36 -7.78
C GLY A 25 2.00 -4.16 -7.88
N VAL A 26 3.32 -4.38 -7.79
CA VAL A 26 4.34 -3.34 -8.00
C VAL A 26 4.26 -2.75 -9.42
N VAL A 27 4.16 -3.60 -10.45
CA VAL A 27 4.06 -3.15 -11.85
C VAL A 27 2.79 -2.35 -12.09
N LEU A 28 1.64 -2.83 -11.59
CA LEU A 28 0.36 -2.14 -11.71
C LEU A 28 0.36 -0.79 -10.98
N ALA A 29 0.93 -0.72 -9.78
CA ALA A 29 1.07 0.52 -9.03
C ALA A 29 1.99 1.54 -9.75
N MET A 30 3.11 1.07 -10.31
CA MET A 30 3.99 1.93 -11.12
C MET A 30 3.31 2.40 -12.41
N LEU A 31 2.55 1.53 -13.07
CA LEU A 31 1.79 1.89 -14.26
C LEU A 31 0.72 2.94 -13.92
N PHE A 32 0.03 2.81 -12.79
CA PHE A 32 -0.92 3.80 -12.30
C PHE A 32 -0.24 5.16 -12.10
N VAL A 33 0.88 5.20 -11.38
CA VAL A 33 1.68 6.43 -11.18
C VAL A 33 2.12 7.03 -12.52
N LEU A 34 2.60 6.21 -13.45
CA LEU A 34 3.03 6.64 -14.76
C LEU A 34 1.87 7.24 -15.56
N VAL A 35 0.68 6.63 -15.55
CA VAL A 35 -0.51 7.16 -16.22
C VAL A 35 -0.92 8.50 -15.62
N THR A 36 -0.90 8.63 -14.29
CA THR A 36 -1.24 9.89 -13.60
C THR A 36 -0.27 11.02 -13.94
N VAL A 37 1.04 10.74 -14.07
CA VAL A 37 2.08 11.76 -14.30
C VAL A 37 2.33 12.04 -15.78
N ALA A 38 2.51 11.00 -16.59
CA ALA A 38 2.98 11.12 -17.98
C ALA A 38 1.88 11.58 -18.94
N VAL A 39 0.62 11.54 -18.51
CA VAL A 39 -0.50 11.73 -19.43
C VAL A 39 -1.46 12.83 -19.01
N PRO A 40 -1.01 14.11 -18.96
CA PRO A 40 -1.90 15.25 -18.75
C PRO A 40 -2.95 15.45 -19.87
N ARG A 41 -2.95 14.60 -20.92
CA ARG A 41 -3.84 14.63 -22.09
C ARG A 41 -4.91 13.52 -22.14
N PHE A 42 -4.85 12.47 -21.31
CA PHE A 42 -5.79 11.32 -21.39
C PHE A 42 -7.00 11.42 -20.46
N GLY A 43 -7.31 12.60 -19.91
CA GLY A 43 -8.55 12.79 -19.16
C GLY A 43 -8.55 12.26 -17.72
N PHE A 44 -7.37 12.07 -17.11
CA PHE A 44 -7.29 11.90 -15.66
C PHE A 44 -7.57 13.24 -14.98
N ASP A 45 -8.83 13.46 -14.63
CA ASP A 45 -9.29 14.70 -14.04
C ASP A 45 -8.99 14.71 -12.54
N ILE A 46 -7.90 15.38 -12.17
CA ILE A 46 -7.49 15.61 -10.78
C ILE A 46 -8.62 16.28 -9.99
N ALA A 47 -9.35 17.22 -10.60
CA ALA A 47 -10.48 17.87 -9.94
C ALA A 47 -11.61 16.86 -9.66
N ALA A 48 -11.85 15.91 -10.56
CA ALA A 48 -12.83 14.84 -10.35
C ALA A 48 -12.41 13.88 -9.24
N VAL A 49 -11.12 13.53 -9.13
CA VAL A 49 -10.60 12.66 -8.05
C VAL A 49 -10.87 13.27 -6.67
N PHE A 50 -10.72 14.59 -6.55
CA PHE A 50 -11.01 15.30 -5.30
C PHE A 50 -12.46 15.79 -5.18
N GLY A 51 -13.35 15.45 -6.13
CA GLY A 51 -14.76 15.84 -6.07
C GLY A 51 -15.02 17.35 -6.23
N VAL A 52 -14.09 18.07 -6.86
CA VAL A 52 -14.16 19.53 -7.10
C VAL A 52 -14.25 19.86 -8.60
N ALA A 53 -14.51 18.87 -9.46
CA ALA A 53 -14.76 19.10 -10.88
C ALA A 53 -15.94 20.07 -11.08
N GLY A 54 -15.76 21.09 -11.92
CA GLY A 54 -16.75 22.14 -12.17
C GLY A 54 -16.58 23.40 -11.30
N GLU A 55 -15.92 23.30 -10.15
CA GLU A 55 -15.63 24.47 -9.29
C GLU A 55 -14.27 25.09 -9.64
N VAL A 56 -13.28 24.26 -9.97
CA VAL A 56 -11.86 24.65 -10.02
C VAL A 56 -11.26 24.57 -11.44
N THR A 57 -12.08 24.36 -12.46
CA THR A 57 -11.64 24.12 -13.85
C THR A 57 -11.61 25.39 -14.68
N PRO A 58 -10.53 25.67 -15.45
CA PRO A 58 -9.34 24.83 -15.64
C PRO A 58 -8.29 24.99 -14.52
N LEU A 59 -7.72 23.86 -14.07
CA LEU A 59 -6.63 23.85 -13.09
C LEU A 59 -5.35 24.43 -13.69
N SER A 60 -4.76 25.41 -12.99
CA SER A 60 -3.42 25.94 -13.27
C SER A 60 -2.32 24.89 -13.08
N LEU A 61 -1.14 25.13 -13.67
CA LEU A 61 0.00 24.21 -13.55
C LEU A 61 0.41 23.92 -12.08
N PRO A 62 0.48 24.92 -11.18
CA PRO A 62 0.77 24.66 -9.76
C PRO A 62 -0.30 23.80 -9.08
N GLN A 63 -1.59 24.05 -9.34
CA GLN A 63 -2.68 23.25 -8.79
C GLN A 63 -2.62 21.79 -9.26
N ARG A 64 -2.31 21.58 -10.54
CA ARG A 64 -2.10 20.24 -11.09
C ARG A 64 -0.93 19.52 -10.41
N ALA A 65 0.20 20.21 -10.21
CA ALA A 65 1.37 19.64 -9.54
C ALA A 65 1.06 19.24 -8.09
N ILE A 66 0.37 20.10 -7.34
CA ILE A 66 -0.05 19.83 -5.96
C ILE A 66 -1.03 18.66 -5.90
N GLY A 67 -2.07 18.68 -6.73
CA GLY A 67 -3.05 17.61 -6.79
C GLY A 67 -2.43 16.26 -7.17
N ALA A 68 -1.52 16.26 -8.15
CA ALA A 68 -0.77 15.05 -8.51
C ALA A 68 0.10 14.55 -7.33
N ALA A 69 0.84 15.44 -6.65
CA ALA A 69 1.65 15.06 -5.50
C ALA A 69 0.81 14.42 -4.38
N LEU A 70 -0.38 14.97 -4.10
CA LEU A 70 -1.29 14.45 -3.08
C LEU A 70 -1.91 13.10 -3.45
N ILE A 71 -2.20 12.85 -4.74
CA ILE A 71 -2.66 11.54 -5.22
C ILE A 71 -1.54 10.50 -5.17
N LEU A 72 -0.30 10.92 -5.47
CA LEU A 72 0.85 10.03 -5.49
C LEU A 72 1.35 9.65 -4.10
N ALA A 73 1.10 10.47 -3.08
CA ALA A 73 1.53 10.19 -1.70
C ALA A 73 1.01 8.84 -1.15
N PRO A 74 -0.31 8.56 -1.10
CA PRO A 74 -0.82 7.26 -0.67
C PRO A 74 -0.45 6.13 -1.64
N SER A 75 -0.30 6.44 -2.93
CA SER A 75 0.14 5.48 -3.96
C SER A 75 1.58 5.01 -3.74
N GLY A 76 2.47 5.90 -3.29
CA GLY A 76 3.83 5.56 -2.88
C GLY A 76 3.86 4.61 -1.68
N LEU A 77 2.94 4.79 -0.73
CA LEU A 77 2.79 3.90 0.41
C LEU A 77 2.30 2.50 -0.02
N ALA A 78 1.32 2.44 -0.92
CA ALA A 78 0.87 1.18 -1.53
C ALA A 78 2.00 0.48 -2.31
N LEU A 79 2.78 1.22 -3.08
CA LEU A 79 3.94 0.69 -3.79
C LEU A 79 4.97 0.10 -2.82
N TRP A 80 5.26 0.80 -1.73
CA TRP A 80 6.17 0.31 -0.70
C TRP A 80 5.66 -0.99 -0.05
N LEU A 81 4.35 -1.07 0.21
CA LEU A 81 3.70 -2.28 0.70
C LEU A 81 3.92 -3.47 -0.26
N PHE A 82 3.71 -3.29 -1.56
CA PHE A 82 3.93 -4.37 -2.54
C PHE A 82 5.40 -4.77 -2.66
N ILE A 83 6.33 -3.81 -2.64
CA ILE A 83 7.78 -4.09 -2.65
C ILE A 83 8.17 -4.92 -1.42
N LEU A 84 7.64 -4.57 -0.25
CA LEU A 84 7.92 -5.29 0.98
C LEU A 84 7.32 -6.71 0.94
N GLY A 85 6.11 -6.87 0.42
CA GLY A 85 5.49 -8.16 0.16
C GLY A 85 6.35 -9.04 -0.77
N ALA A 86 6.80 -8.49 -1.91
CA ALA A 86 7.66 -9.21 -2.86
C ALA A 86 8.97 -9.68 -2.19
N ARG A 87 9.59 -8.82 -1.38
CA ARG A 87 10.80 -9.16 -0.61
C ARG A 87 10.54 -10.27 0.41
N LEU A 88 9.41 -10.22 1.11
CA LEU A 88 9.02 -11.24 2.09
C LEU A 88 8.84 -12.61 1.42
N PHE A 89 8.06 -12.67 0.34
CA PHE A 89 7.82 -13.90 -0.43
C PHE A 89 9.11 -14.44 -1.06
N ALA A 90 9.97 -13.57 -1.60
CA ALA A 90 11.28 -13.97 -2.11
C ALA A 90 12.24 -14.47 -1.02
N GLY A 91 12.09 -14.02 0.23
CA GLY A 91 12.80 -14.55 1.38
C GLY A 91 12.32 -15.96 1.75
N MET A 92 11.00 -16.15 1.80
CA MET A 92 10.36 -17.43 2.09
C MET A 92 10.67 -18.50 1.03
N ALA A 93 10.71 -18.13 -0.26
CA ALA A 93 11.09 -19.04 -1.34
C ALA A 93 12.54 -19.55 -1.22
N ARG A 94 13.41 -18.81 -0.51
CA ARG A 94 14.80 -19.20 -0.21
C ARG A 94 14.95 -20.00 1.09
N GLY A 95 13.85 -20.45 1.69
CA GLY A 95 13.85 -21.27 2.91
C GLY A 95 13.90 -20.47 4.22
N ARG A 96 13.81 -19.13 4.18
CA ARG A 96 13.75 -18.29 5.40
C ARG A 96 12.31 -18.11 5.88
N ILE A 97 11.75 -19.19 6.45
CA ILE A 97 10.33 -19.28 6.81
C ILE A 97 10.10 -18.78 8.25
N PHE A 98 10.93 -19.22 9.19
CA PHE A 98 10.85 -18.87 10.61
C PHE A 98 12.03 -17.99 11.00
N ASP A 99 12.10 -16.83 10.34
CA ASP A 99 13.09 -15.82 10.64
C ASP A 99 12.41 -14.62 11.31
N LEU A 100 13.06 -14.04 12.30
CA LEU A 100 12.63 -12.79 12.94
C LEU A 100 12.47 -11.68 11.91
N ASP A 101 13.26 -11.67 10.85
CA ASP A 101 13.14 -10.71 9.77
C ASP A 101 11.86 -10.90 8.93
N ALA A 102 11.41 -12.14 8.75
CA ALA A 102 10.13 -12.41 8.10
C ALA A 102 8.95 -11.90 8.96
N ALA A 103 9.00 -12.16 10.27
CA ALA A 103 8.00 -11.66 11.21
C ALA A 103 7.95 -10.12 11.26
N ARG A 104 9.11 -9.45 11.28
CA ARG A 104 9.21 -7.98 11.16
C ARG A 104 8.66 -7.48 9.82
N GLY A 105 8.90 -8.20 8.73
CA GLY A 105 8.35 -7.90 7.42
C GLY A 105 6.82 -7.91 7.42
N VAL A 106 6.20 -8.95 7.99
CA VAL A 106 4.74 -9.05 8.14
C VAL A 106 4.20 -7.89 8.97
N ARG A 107 4.82 -7.56 10.11
CA ARG A 107 4.40 -6.41 10.95
C ARG A 107 4.44 -5.08 10.19
N ARG A 108 5.52 -4.86 9.43
CA ARG A 108 5.66 -3.65 8.61
C ARG A 108 4.59 -3.56 7.52
N ILE A 109 4.26 -4.67 6.85
CA ILE A 109 3.15 -4.72 5.87
C ILE A 109 1.84 -4.33 6.55
N GLY A 110 1.54 -4.91 7.72
CA GLY A 110 0.33 -4.58 8.47
C GLY A 110 0.24 -3.10 8.83
N TRP A 111 1.34 -2.49 9.30
CA TRP A 111 1.37 -1.05 9.59
C TRP A 111 1.22 -0.18 8.33
N LEU A 112 1.79 -0.60 7.20
CA LEU A 112 1.59 0.11 5.93
C LEU A 112 0.11 0.06 5.47
N MET A 113 -0.57 -1.07 5.67
CA MET A 113 -2.02 -1.17 5.41
C MET A 113 -2.81 -0.22 6.30
N VAL A 114 -2.51 -0.21 7.61
CA VAL A 114 -3.17 0.70 8.57
C VAL A 114 -2.93 2.16 8.20
N ALA A 115 -1.73 2.51 7.76
CA ALA A 115 -1.37 3.88 7.38
C ALA A 115 -1.97 4.32 6.03
N LEU A 116 -2.46 3.40 5.19
CA LEU A 116 -2.98 3.71 3.86
C LEU A 116 -4.28 4.53 3.91
N ALA A 117 -5.21 4.15 4.78
CA ALA A 117 -6.47 4.86 4.99
C ALA A 117 -6.28 6.31 5.49
N PRO A 118 -5.54 6.59 6.59
CA PRO A 118 -5.31 7.96 7.03
C PRO A 118 -4.47 8.76 6.02
N ALA A 119 -3.55 8.12 5.29
CA ALA A 119 -2.84 8.80 4.20
C ALA A 119 -3.78 9.25 3.08
N GLY A 120 -4.77 8.42 2.72
CA GLY A 120 -5.82 8.76 1.75
C GLY A 120 -6.70 9.91 2.23
N MET A 121 -7.17 9.86 3.49
CA MET A 121 -7.97 10.93 4.10
C MET A 121 -7.21 12.26 4.15
N LEU A 122 -5.93 12.23 4.55
CA LEU A 122 -5.08 13.42 4.56
C LEU A 122 -4.89 13.97 3.14
N ALA A 123 -4.71 13.10 2.14
CA ALA A 123 -4.61 13.52 0.75
C ALA A 123 -5.91 14.19 0.26
N GLU A 124 -7.08 13.66 0.63
CA GLU A 124 -8.39 14.26 0.29
C GLU A 124 -8.58 15.63 0.93
N VAL A 125 -8.35 15.73 2.25
CA VAL A 125 -8.48 16.97 3.01
C VAL A 125 -7.54 18.05 2.47
N LEU A 126 -6.28 17.70 2.26
CA LEU A 126 -5.28 18.63 1.72
C LEU A 126 -5.57 18.96 0.25
N GLY A 127 -6.05 18.00 -0.53
CA GLY A 127 -6.32 18.18 -1.96
C GLY A 127 -7.49 19.11 -2.19
N THR A 128 -8.62 18.84 -1.54
CA THR A 128 -9.80 19.71 -1.61
C THR A 128 -9.50 21.11 -1.10
N GLY A 129 -8.85 21.23 0.06
CA GLY A 129 -8.47 22.52 0.63
C GLY A 129 -7.50 23.29 -0.27
N ALA A 130 -6.38 22.68 -0.67
CA ALA A 130 -5.38 23.36 -1.48
C ALA A 130 -5.91 23.78 -2.85
N LEU A 131 -6.67 22.90 -3.53
CA LEU A 131 -7.20 23.22 -4.87
C LEU A 131 -8.23 24.35 -4.82
N THR A 132 -9.12 24.35 -3.84
CA THR A 132 -10.19 25.36 -3.72
C THR A 132 -9.66 26.72 -3.24
N VAL A 133 -8.74 26.73 -2.25
CA VAL A 133 -8.08 27.95 -1.79
C VAL A 133 -7.27 28.61 -2.91
N LEU A 134 -6.49 27.81 -3.65
CA LEU A 134 -5.69 28.33 -4.77
C LEU A 134 -6.54 28.86 -5.93
N ALA A 135 -7.79 28.43 -6.06
CA ALA A 135 -8.70 28.91 -7.09
C ALA A 135 -9.47 30.19 -6.71
N GLY A 136 -9.31 30.68 -5.47
CA GLY A 136 -9.93 31.93 -5.05
C GLY A 136 -11.47 31.86 -4.96
N ILE A 137 -12.05 30.66 -4.84
CA ILE A 137 -13.50 30.49 -4.72
C ILE A 137 -13.94 31.03 -3.34
N GLY A 138 -14.50 32.24 -3.33
CA GLY A 138 -15.28 32.79 -2.20
C GLY A 138 -14.54 33.07 -0.89
N GLY A 139 -13.21 32.97 -0.82
CA GLY A 139 -12.44 33.24 0.40
C GLY A 139 -12.58 32.20 1.51
N GLN A 140 -13.31 31.10 1.28
CA GLN A 140 -13.44 29.98 2.21
C GLN A 140 -13.07 28.69 1.48
N GLY A 141 -11.90 28.13 1.79
CA GLY A 141 -11.48 26.83 1.26
C GLY A 141 -12.45 25.73 1.67
N ARG A 142 -12.83 24.87 0.72
CA ARG A 142 -13.68 23.71 1.01
C ARG A 142 -12.77 22.54 1.38
N VAL A 143 -13.07 21.93 2.52
CA VAL A 143 -12.42 20.70 2.98
C VAL A 143 -13.42 19.56 2.92
N SER A 144 -13.10 18.51 2.17
CA SER A 144 -13.82 17.25 2.18
C SER A 144 -13.04 16.23 3.00
N LEU A 145 -13.77 15.44 3.77
CA LEU A 145 -13.25 14.26 4.43
C LEU A 145 -14.27 13.14 4.21
N SER A 146 -13.90 12.12 3.45
CA SER A 146 -14.68 10.91 3.31
C SER A 146 -14.08 9.79 4.16
N PHE A 147 -14.95 9.04 4.82
CA PHE A 147 -14.59 7.80 5.52
C PHE A 147 -15.46 6.69 4.93
N GLN A 148 -14.86 5.81 4.15
CA GLN A 148 -15.57 4.74 3.48
C GLN A 148 -15.44 3.42 4.24
N ALA A 149 -16.39 2.51 4.03
CA ALA A 149 -16.30 1.16 4.59
C ALA A 149 -14.97 0.50 4.18
N PHE A 150 -14.50 0.72 2.96
CA PHE A 150 -13.21 0.20 2.48
C PHE A 150 -12.02 0.62 3.35
N ASP A 151 -12.00 1.85 3.86
CA ASP A 151 -10.95 2.36 4.75
C ASP A 151 -10.93 1.58 6.06
N LEU A 152 -12.09 1.38 6.66
CA LEU A 152 -12.24 0.59 7.88
C LEU A 152 -11.77 -0.87 7.66
N HIS A 153 -12.19 -1.50 6.56
CA HIS A 153 -11.77 -2.86 6.23
C HIS A 153 -10.25 -2.96 6.05
N THR A 154 -9.64 -1.95 5.42
CA THR A 154 -8.18 -1.89 5.21
C THR A 154 -7.43 -1.76 6.53
N ILE A 155 -7.89 -0.86 7.42
CA ILE A 155 -7.31 -0.69 8.75
C ILE A 155 -7.42 -1.99 9.57
N LEU A 156 -8.61 -2.58 9.64
CA LEU A 156 -8.84 -3.81 10.39
C LEU A 156 -7.98 -4.97 9.86
N SER A 157 -7.93 -5.13 8.54
CA SER A 157 -7.08 -6.14 7.90
C SER A 157 -5.60 -5.91 8.22
N GLY A 158 -5.14 -4.66 8.18
CA GLY A 158 -3.78 -4.29 8.56
C GLY A 158 -3.46 -4.62 10.02
N LEU A 159 -4.35 -4.30 10.96
CA LEU A 159 -4.18 -4.63 12.37
C LEU A 159 -4.11 -6.14 12.61
N ILE A 160 -4.96 -6.92 11.93
CA ILE A 160 -4.90 -8.39 11.97
C ILE A 160 -3.53 -8.88 11.49
N VAL A 161 -3.01 -8.34 10.39
CA VAL A 161 -1.67 -8.67 9.87
C VAL A 161 -0.57 -8.28 10.86
N VAL A 162 -0.68 -7.14 11.55
CA VAL A 162 0.26 -6.75 12.63
C VAL A 162 0.25 -7.78 13.75
N CYS A 163 -0.93 -8.20 14.21
CA CYS A 163 -1.07 -9.25 15.24
C CYS A 163 -0.42 -10.57 14.79
N PHE A 164 -0.66 -11.01 13.55
CA PHE A 164 0.00 -12.18 13.00
C PHE A 164 1.53 -12.04 12.98
N GLY A 165 2.03 -10.87 12.63
CA GLY A 165 3.46 -10.60 12.68
C GLY A 165 4.07 -10.69 14.09
N HIS A 166 3.30 -10.36 15.15
CA HIS A 166 3.72 -10.59 16.53
C HIS A 166 3.74 -12.08 16.88
N VAL A 167 2.70 -12.82 16.51
CA VAL A 167 2.64 -14.29 16.74
C VAL A 167 3.79 -15.00 16.04
N LEU A 168 4.10 -14.63 14.79
CA LEU A 168 5.23 -15.18 14.04
C LEU A 168 6.59 -14.86 14.69
N ALA A 169 6.73 -13.69 15.31
CA ALA A 169 7.96 -13.32 16.00
C ALA A 169 8.19 -14.21 17.23
N GLU A 170 7.14 -14.49 18.01
CA GLU A 170 7.24 -15.39 19.16
C GLU A 170 7.48 -16.84 18.71
N ALA A 171 6.81 -17.29 17.65
CA ALA A 171 7.07 -18.62 17.08
C ALA A 171 8.53 -18.77 16.63
N ALA A 172 9.11 -17.75 15.99
CA ALA A 172 10.51 -17.77 15.57
C ALA A 172 11.48 -17.76 16.77
N ARG A 173 11.14 -17.09 17.88
CA ARG A 173 11.93 -17.13 19.12
C ARG A 173 11.92 -18.51 19.75
N VAL A 174 10.74 -19.11 19.92
CA VAL A 174 10.59 -20.46 20.49
C VAL A 174 11.35 -21.49 19.64
N ASP A 175 11.28 -21.38 18.31
CA ASP A 175 12.02 -22.28 17.42
C ASP A 175 13.55 -22.09 17.52
N ALA A 176 14.02 -20.85 17.69
CA ALA A 176 15.44 -20.57 17.91
C ALA A 176 15.94 -21.11 19.26
N GLU A 177 15.13 -21.00 20.32
CA GLU A 177 15.43 -21.57 21.64
C GLU A 177 15.50 -23.10 21.57
N ASN A 178 14.52 -23.76 20.95
CA ASN A 178 14.53 -25.21 20.78
C ASN A 178 15.76 -25.71 20.03
N ARG A 179 16.23 -24.97 19.00
CA ARG A 179 17.46 -25.28 18.27
C ARG A 179 18.74 -25.09 19.08
N SER A 180 18.69 -24.39 20.22
CA SER A 180 19.84 -24.21 21.10
C SER A 180 19.99 -25.31 22.16
N PHE A 181 18.94 -26.10 22.40
CA PHE A 181 18.93 -27.19 23.38
C PHE A 181 19.27 -28.58 22.80
N VAL A 182 19.28 -28.73 21.47
CA VAL A 182 19.63 -29.97 20.74
C VAL A 182 21.03 -29.86 20.17
#